data_AF-A0A820Q494-F1
#
_entry.id   AF-A0A820Q494-F1
#
_cell.length_a   1.000
_cell.length_b   1.000
_cell.length_c   1.000
_cell.angle_alpha   90.00
_cell.angle_beta   90.00
_cell.angle_gamma   90.00
#
_symmetry.space_group_name_H-M   'P 1'
#
loop_
_entity.id
_entity.type
_entity.pdbx_description
1 polymer ?
#
loop_
_entity_poly.entity_id
_entity_poly.type
_entity_poly.pdbx_seq_one_letter_code
_entity_poly.pdbx_strand_id
1 'polypeptide(L)'
;MAVVPTEAVFDASKAALNLGSKCIPSLVKAIFTSAKEIRETVKRIKDCDDQCLRLSKRIDRLSNFLQKQQFLDTFNEPIEQALQDFDDFLKKSLKTDEEDKTNQESIFESGIWKYRRGFDELWQDSYYCSLIFNRHTRTLAGCGQDNIGYFTMVGTFTERIRTIQMNLSYMDEQSDINNEETIQLIYDNDRKIFCGTFHSRDVTTQEAYESSSMFEMSIDDAW
;
A
#
# COMPACT_ATOMS: atom_id res chain seq x y z
N MET A 1 15.15 10.39 40.44
CA MET A 1 15.07 9.40 39.34
C MET A 1 14.06 8.36 39.74
N ALA A 2 12.84 8.42 39.19
CA ALA A 2 11.81 7.42 39.43
C ALA A 2 11.95 6.33 38.38
N VAL A 3 12.22 5.10 38.81
CA VAL A 3 12.26 3.92 37.95
C VAL A 3 10.81 3.49 37.76
N VAL A 4 10.31 3.59 36.54
CA VAL A 4 8.98 3.07 36.17
C VAL A 4 9.05 1.54 36.16
N PRO A 5 8.07 0.81 36.73
CA PRO A 5 8.15 -0.64 36.87
C PRO A 5 7.98 -1.33 35.52
N THR A 6 8.86 -2.29 35.25
CA THR A 6 8.96 -3.13 34.03
C THR A 6 7.69 -3.93 33.70
N GLU A 7 6.71 -3.99 34.60
CA GLU A 7 5.43 -4.67 34.39
C GLU A 7 4.50 -3.89 33.45
N ALA A 8 4.57 -2.55 33.40
CA ALA A 8 3.74 -1.75 32.48
C ALA A 8 4.17 -1.90 31.00
N VAL A 9 5.40 -2.35 30.75
CA VAL A 9 5.93 -2.58 29.39
C VAL A 9 5.40 -3.91 28.82
N PHE A 10 5.08 -4.89 29.67
CA PHE A 10 4.58 -6.19 29.22
C PHE A 10 3.11 -6.18 28.79
N ASP A 11 2.28 -5.30 29.38
CA ASP A 11 0.88 -5.17 28.95
C ASP A 11 0.72 -4.40 27.63
N ALA A 12 1.60 -3.44 27.34
CA ALA A 12 1.62 -2.74 26.05
C ALA A 12 2.03 -3.68 24.89
N SER A 13 2.96 -4.61 25.12
CA SER A 13 3.32 -5.63 24.13
C SER A 13 2.18 -6.62 23.85
N LYS A 14 1.31 -6.89 24.83
CA LYS A 14 0.11 -7.71 24.65
C LYS A 14 -0.99 -7.01 23.85
N ALA A 15 -1.09 -5.68 23.96
CA ALA A 15 -1.98 -4.87 23.13
C ALA A 15 -1.48 -4.77 21.68
N ALA A 16 -0.16 -4.69 21.46
CA ALA A 16 0.45 -4.72 20.13
C ALA A 16 0.28 -6.06 19.40
N LEU A 17 0.25 -7.19 20.13
CA LEU A 17 -0.05 -8.51 19.59
C LEU A 17 -1.51 -8.68 19.11
N ASN A 18 -2.42 -7.77 19.48
CA ASN A 18 -3.80 -7.76 18.99
C ASN A 18 -4.04 -6.89 17.74
N LEU A 19 -2.99 -6.27 17.16
CA LEU A 19 -3.07 -5.52 15.91
C LEU A 19 -2.75 -6.39 14.67
N GLY A 20 -1.90 -7.41 14.81
CA GLY A 20 -1.60 -8.37 13.74
C GLY A 20 -2.80 -9.23 13.31
N SER A 21 -3.82 -9.37 14.16
CA SER A 21 -5.02 -10.16 13.87
C SER A 21 -6.07 -9.43 13.01
N LYS A 22 -5.97 -8.10 12.82
CA LYS A 22 -6.95 -7.34 12.00
C LYS A 22 -6.67 -7.39 10.49
N CYS A 23 -5.44 -7.64 10.06
CA CYS A 23 -5.05 -7.69 8.64
C CYS A 23 -5.27 -9.06 7.96
N ILE A 24 -5.36 -10.13 8.75
CA ILE A 24 -5.45 -11.50 8.24
C ILE A 24 -6.83 -11.80 7.63
N PRO A 25 -7.97 -11.38 8.23
CA PRO A 25 -9.28 -11.54 7.58
C PRO A 25 -9.36 -10.82 6.23
N SER A 26 -8.72 -9.64 6.09
CA SER A 26 -8.63 -8.94 4.81
C SER A 26 -7.73 -9.67 3.81
N LEU A 27 -6.61 -10.23 4.24
CA LEU A 27 -5.70 -11.00 3.39
C LEU A 27 -6.35 -12.30 2.89
N VAL A 28 -7.03 -13.03 3.77
CA VAL A 28 -7.81 -14.24 3.40
C VAL A 28 -8.93 -13.89 2.42
N LYS A 29 -9.58 -12.73 2.60
CA LYS A 29 -10.60 -12.24 1.65
C LYS A 29 -10.00 -11.86 0.29
N ALA A 30 -8.81 -11.26 0.27
CA ALA A 30 -8.08 -10.95 -0.95
C ALA A 30 -7.70 -12.23 -1.72
N ILE A 31 -7.11 -13.21 -1.02
CA ILE A 31 -6.79 -14.54 -1.54
C ILE A 31 -8.02 -15.21 -2.15
N PHE A 32 -9.18 -15.16 -1.47
CA PHE A 32 -10.43 -15.72 -1.98
C PHE A 32 -10.89 -15.04 -3.28
N THR A 33 -10.76 -13.72 -3.34
CA THR A 33 -11.14 -12.92 -4.51
C THR A 33 -10.25 -13.30 -5.69
N SER A 34 -8.93 -13.30 -5.51
CA SER A 34 -7.95 -13.70 -6.52
C SER A 34 -8.16 -15.14 -6.98
N ALA A 35 -8.43 -16.08 -6.06
CA ALA A 35 -8.73 -17.48 -6.38
C ALA A 35 -9.99 -17.62 -7.26
N LYS A 36 -11.04 -16.87 -6.94
CA LYS A 36 -12.30 -16.86 -7.70
C LYS A 36 -12.07 -16.31 -9.11
N GLU A 37 -11.29 -15.25 -9.24
CA GLU A 37 -10.94 -14.68 -10.54
C GLU A 37 -10.14 -15.65 -11.41
N ILE A 38 -9.11 -16.32 -10.85
CA ILE A 38 -8.35 -17.35 -11.56
C ILE A 38 -9.27 -18.45 -12.06
N ARG A 39 -10.23 -18.89 -11.25
CA ARG A 39 -11.20 -19.92 -11.64
C ARG A 39 -12.08 -19.48 -12.81
N GLU A 40 -12.57 -18.25 -12.82
CA GLU A 40 -13.38 -17.74 -13.92
C GLU A 40 -12.52 -17.52 -15.19
N THR A 41 -11.26 -17.12 -15.05
CA THR A 41 -10.31 -17.02 -16.17
C THR A 41 -10.00 -18.39 -16.76
N VAL A 42 -9.70 -19.39 -15.94
CA VAL A 42 -9.43 -20.76 -16.37
C VAL A 42 -10.61 -21.36 -17.15
N LYS A 43 -11.86 -21.12 -16.74
CA LYS A 43 -13.05 -21.56 -17.49
C LYS A 43 -13.16 -20.96 -18.89
N ARG A 44 -12.53 -19.80 -19.14
CA ARG A 44 -12.56 -19.09 -20.42
C ARG A 44 -11.41 -19.49 -21.35
N ILE A 45 -10.35 -20.09 -20.81
CA ILE A 45 -9.19 -20.55 -21.59
C ILE A 45 -9.55 -21.88 -22.28
N LYS A 46 -9.39 -21.93 -23.62
CA LYS A 46 -9.69 -23.12 -24.43
C LYS A 46 -8.50 -24.09 -24.59
N ASP A 47 -7.28 -23.61 -24.37
CA ASP A 47 -6.03 -24.38 -24.51
C ASP A 47 -5.41 -24.72 -23.15
N CYS A 48 -4.74 -25.87 -23.03
CA CYS A 48 -4.15 -26.38 -21.76
C CYS A 48 -5.17 -26.61 -20.61
N ASP A 49 -6.43 -26.90 -20.95
CA ASP A 49 -7.57 -27.05 -20.03
C ASP A 49 -7.26 -27.95 -18.82
N ASP A 50 -6.66 -29.13 -19.02
CA ASP A 50 -6.36 -30.06 -17.92
C ASP A 50 -5.34 -29.53 -16.90
N GLN A 51 -4.34 -28.75 -17.32
CA GLN A 51 -3.33 -28.19 -16.42
C GLN A 51 -3.89 -26.99 -15.64
N CYS A 52 -4.58 -26.10 -16.34
CA CYS A 52 -5.25 -24.93 -15.78
C CYS A 52 -6.36 -25.35 -14.80
N LEU A 53 -7.16 -26.37 -15.16
CA LEU A 53 -8.19 -26.94 -14.29
C LEU A 53 -7.60 -27.60 -13.04
N ARG A 54 -6.46 -28.27 -13.15
CA ARG A 54 -5.74 -28.84 -11.99
C ARG A 54 -5.23 -27.74 -11.06
N LEU A 55 -4.67 -26.65 -11.60
CA LEU A 55 -4.22 -25.50 -10.83
C LEU A 55 -5.39 -24.82 -10.11
N SER A 56 -6.48 -24.55 -10.82
CA SER A 56 -7.71 -23.98 -10.25
C SER A 56 -8.27 -24.85 -9.13
N LYS A 57 -8.35 -26.18 -9.31
CA LYS A 57 -8.79 -27.11 -8.25
C LYS A 57 -7.88 -27.11 -7.02
N ARG A 58 -6.57 -26.91 -7.19
CA ARG A 58 -5.62 -26.82 -6.06
C ARG A 58 -5.81 -25.52 -5.28
N ILE A 59 -5.97 -24.40 -5.99
CA ILE A 59 -6.26 -23.10 -5.39
C ILE A 59 -7.59 -23.13 -4.64
N ASP A 60 -8.64 -23.72 -5.22
CA ASP A 60 -9.94 -23.89 -4.55
C ASP A 60 -9.81 -24.69 -3.24
N ARG A 61 -9.01 -25.76 -3.22
CA ARG A 61 -8.81 -26.56 -1.98
C ARG A 61 -8.13 -25.77 -0.89
N LEU A 62 -7.10 -24.99 -1.23
CA LEU A 62 -6.37 -24.15 -0.28
C LEU A 62 -7.26 -23.01 0.24
N SER A 63 -7.99 -22.34 -0.65
CA SER A 63 -8.93 -21.29 -0.26
C SER A 63 -10.06 -21.80 0.63
N ASN A 64 -10.61 -22.98 0.34
CA ASN A 64 -11.64 -23.62 1.18
C ASN A 64 -11.09 -24.06 2.53
N PHE A 65 -9.82 -24.46 2.60
CA PHE A 65 -9.16 -24.80 3.86
C PHE A 65 -8.99 -23.55 4.75
N LEU A 66 -8.55 -22.43 4.17
CA LEU A 66 -8.45 -21.14 4.86
C LEU A 66 -9.81 -20.63 5.35
N GLN A 67 -10.89 -20.86 4.59
CA GLN A 67 -12.24 -20.46 4.98
C GLN A 67 -12.81 -21.30 6.15
N LYS A 68 -12.42 -22.58 6.25
CA LYS A 68 -12.91 -23.51 7.29
C LYS A 68 -12.14 -23.43 8.60
N GLN A 69 -10.96 -22.82 8.60
CA GLN A 69 -10.17 -22.58 9.81
C GLN A 69 -10.83 -21.45 10.62
N GLN A 70 -11.60 -21.82 11.65
CA GLN A 70 -12.11 -20.90 12.68
C GLN A 70 -11.04 -20.47 13.71
N PHE A 71 -9.77 -20.86 13.54
CA PHE A 71 -8.69 -20.65 14.52
C PHE A 71 -7.86 -19.38 14.26
N LEU A 72 -8.50 -18.27 13.87
CA LEU A 72 -7.82 -17.02 13.48
C LEU A 72 -7.51 -16.05 14.61
N ASP A 73 -7.65 -16.46 15.87
CA ASP A 73 -7.36 -15.58 17.02
C ASP A 73 -5.88 -15.61 17.45
N THR A 74 -5.05 -16.49 16.88
CA THR A 74 -3.61 -16.55 17.18
C THR A 74 -2.81 -16.97 15.95
N PHE A 75 -2.55 -16.01 15.07
CA PHE A 75 -1.61 -16.18 13.98
C PHE A 75 -0.25 -15.67 14.41
N ASN A 76 0.76 -16.52 14.26
CA ASN A 76 2.15 -16.13 14.42
C ASN A 76 2.68 -15.63 13.06
N GLU A 77 3.65 -14.72 13.11
CA GLU A 77 4.35 -14.08 11.99
C GLU A 77 4.66 -15.02 10.78
N PRO A 78 5.05 -16.31 10.96
CA PRO A 78 5.31 -17.20 9.82
C PRO A 78 4.07 -17.52 8.95
N ILE A 79 2.87 -17.52 9.53
CA ILE A 79 1.65 -17.83 8.79
C ILE A 79 1.19 -16.61 7.98
N GLU A 80 1.35 -15.41 8.54
CA GLU A 80 1.08 -14.17 7.84
C GLU A 80 1.98 -14.03 6.59
N GLN A 81 3.28 -14.30 6.74
CA GLN A 81 4.20 -14.32 5.60
C GLN A 81 3.79 -15.34 4.53
N ALA A 82 3.43 -16.57 4.93
CA ALA A 82 3.01 -17.59 3.99
C ALA A 82 1.71 -17.23 3.25
N LEU A 83 0.78 -16.51 3.90
CA LEU A 83 -0.42 -15.99 3.26
C LEU A 83 -0.10 -14.85 2.29
N GLN A 84 0.85 -13.99 2.64
CA GLN A 84 1.32 -12.91 1.78
C GLN A 84 1.98 -13.45 0.50
N ASP A 85 2.90 -14.41 0.65
CA ASP A 85 3.56 -15.09 -0.47
C ASP A 85 2.53 -15.79 -1.38
N PHE A 86 1.46 -16.34 -0.80
CA PHE A 86 0.38 -16.97 -1.56
C PHE A 86 -0.47 -15.95 -2.33
N ASP A 87 -0.81 -14.81 -1.73
CA ASP A 87 -1.52 -13.73 -2.42
C ASP A 87 -0.72 -13.19 -3.62
N ASP A 88 0.59 -13.00 -3.45
CA ASP A 88 1.49 -12.55 -4.51
C ASP A 88 1.59 -13.57 -5.65
N PHE A 89 1.62 -14.87 -5.34
CA PHE A 89 1.55 -15.93 -6.33
C PHE A 89 0.25 -15.88 -7.15
N LEU A 90 -0.90 -15.65 -6.49
CA LEU A 90 -2.20 -15.57 -7.18
C LEU A 90 -2.27 -14.33 -8.09
N LYS A 91 -1.79 -13.17 -7.61
CA LYS A 91 -1.69 -11.94 -8.41
C LYS A 91 -0.81 -12.12 -9.64
N LYS A 92 0.34 -12.80 -9.49
CA LYS A 92 1.22 -13.11 -10.61
C LYS A 92 0.54 -14.04 -11.63
N SER A 93 -0.27 -14.99 -11.16
CA SER A 93 -1.00 -15.93 -12.01
C SER A 93 -2.17 -15.30 -12.77
N LEU A 94 -2.69 -14.15 -12.31
CA LEU A 94 -3.75 -13.39 -12.97
C LEU A 94 -3.24 -12.48 -14.10
N LYS A 95 -1.93 -12.18 -14.12
CA LYS A 95 -1.31 -11.48 -15.26
C LYS A 95 -1.28 -12.41 -16.45
N THR A 96 -2.36 -12.38 -17.24
CA THR A 96 -2.52 -13.13 -18.49
C THR A 96 -2.15 -12.20 -19.64
N ASP A 97 -1.25 -12.66 -20.51
CA ASP A 97 -0.71 -12.20 -21.81
C ASP A 97 -1.46 -11.10 -22.63
N GLU A 98 -1.89 -9.99 -22.02
CA GLU A 98 -2.07 -8.70 -22.72
C GLU A 98 -0.93 -7.71 -22.44
N GLU A 99 0.02 -8.04 -21.54
CA GLU A 99 1.19 -7.21 -21.25
C GLU A 99 2.34 -7.36 -22.29
N ASP A 100 2.20 -8.19 -23.32
CA ASP A 100 3.32 -8.52 -24.23
C ASP A 100 3.45 -7.59 -25.48
N LYS A 101 2.79 -6.42 -25.48
CA LYS A 101 2.94 -5.42 -26.58
C LYS A 101 3.18 -3.97 -26.17
N THR A 102 3.48 -3.68 -24.91
CA THR A 102 4.05 -2.38 -24.53
C THR A 102 5.16 -2.58 -23.51
N ASN A 103 6.36 -2.90 -24.00
CA ASN A 103 7.63 -2.69 -23.31
C ASN A 103 7.88 -1.18 -23.08
N GLN A 104 7.00 -0.53 -22.33
CA GLN A 104 7.36 0.63 -21.54
C GLN A 104 7.27 0.16 -20.09
N GLU A 105 8.42 -0.03 -19.46
CA GLU A 105 8.51 -0.15 -18.00
C GLU A 105 7.67 0.99 -17.41
N SER A 106 6.59 0.61 -16.72
CA SER A 106 5.68 1.59 -16.15
C SER A 106 6.40 2.20 -14.96
N ILE A 107 6.61 3.52 -15.00
CA ILE A 107 7.21 4.30 -13.90
C ILE A 107 6.42 4.23 -12.58
N PHE A 108 5.22 3.65 -12.61
CA PHE A 108 4.34 3.45 -11.46
C PHE A 108 4.51 2.03 -10.95
N GLU A 109 5.35 1.90 -9.93
CA GLU A 109 5.71 0.63 -9.32
C GLU A 109 5.34 0.62 -7.83
N SER A 110 4.69 -0.46 -7.41
CA SER A 110 4.37 -0.67 -6.00
C SER A 110 5.64 -1.02 -5.24
N GLY A 111 5.85 -0.43 -4.08
CA GLY A 111 7.06 -0.65 -3.29
C GLY A 111 7.25 0.41 -2.21
N ILE A 112 8.49 0.51 -1.73
CA ILE A 112 8.92 1.58 -0.84
C ILE A 112 9.41 2.75 -1.66
N TRP A 113 8.90 3.93 -1.34
CA TRP A 113 9.25 5.19 -1.98
C TRP A 113 9.89 6.11 -0.96
N LYS A 114 10.91 6.82 -1.40
CA LYS A 114 11.55 7.90 -0.66
C LYS A 114 10.89 9.20 -1.05
N TYR A 115 10.60 10.06 -0.09
CA TYR A 115 10.06 11.37 -0.35
C TYR A 115 10.69 12.44 0.55
N ARG A 116 10.61 13.69 0.11
CA ARG A 116 10.95 14.86 0.91
C ARG A 116 10.01 16.01 0.58
N ARG A 117 9.86 16.92 1.53
CA ARG A 117 9.04 18.13 1.38
C ARG A 117 9.83 19.36 1.79
N GLY A 118 9.48 20.51 1.20
CA GLY A 118 10.11 21.79 1.53
C GLY A 118 9.09 22.88 1.77
N PHE A 119 9.30 23.66 2.83
CA PHE A 119 8.51 24.84 3.18
C PHE A 119 9.40 26.08 3.07
N ASP A 120 8.91 27.17 2.48
CA ASP A 120 9.67 28.41 2.28
C ASP A 120 11.09 28.17 1.70
N GLU A 121 11.17 27.36 0.66
CA GLU A 121 12.42 26.97 -0.03
C GLU A 121 13.41 26.12 0.79
N LEU A 122 13.09 25.77 2.04
CA LEU A 122 13.90 24.91 2.89
C LEU A 122 13.42 23.45 2.82
N TRP A 123 14.28 22.58 2.30
CA TRP A 123 14.04 21.13 2.28
C TRP A 123 14.16 20.51 3.67
N GLN A 124 13.19 19.66 4.01
CA GLN A 124 13.28 18.76 5.17
C GLN A 124 14.07 17.49 4.83
N ASP A 125 14.38 16.70 5.85
CA ASP A 125 14.96 15.37 5.71
C ASP A 125 14.08 14.46 4.84
N SER A 126 14.69 13.41 4.30
CA SER A 126 13.99 12.40 3.51
C SER A 126 13.32 11.37 4.41
N TYR A 127 12.11 10.97 4.04
CA TYR A 127 11.31 9.95 4.70
C TYR A 127 10.96 8.83 3.71
N TYR A 128 10.41 7.74 4.24
CA TYR A 128 10.02 6.58 3.46
C TYR A 128 8.54 6.26 3.65
N CYS A 129 7.89 5.83 2.58
CA CYS A 129 6.51 5.38 2.60
C CYS A 129 6.34 4.16 1.69
N SER A 130 5.30 3.38 1.93
CA SER A 130 4.87 2.31 1.03
C SER A 130 3.79 2.84 0.10
N LEU A 131 3.87 2.50 -1.19
CA LEU A 131 2.85 2.79 -2.19
C LEU A 131 2.46 1.50 -2.93
N ILE A 132 1.16 1.34 -3.15
CA ILE A 132 0.56 0.25 -3.90
C ILE A 132 -0.26 0.86 -5.04
N PHE A 133 0.20 0.64 -6.27
CA PHE A 133 -0.48 1.10 -7.48
C PHE A 133 -1.40 0.01 -8.02
N ASN A 134 -2.70 0.31 -8.12
CA ASN A 134 -3.66 -0.53 -8.82
C ASN A 134 -3.81 -0.04 -10.27
N ARG A 135 -3.16 -0.75 -11.19
CA ARG A 135 -3.18 -0.42 -12.64
C ARG A 135 -4.57 -0.51 -13.27
N HIS A 136 -5.44 -1.37 -12.75
CA HIS A 136 -6.78 -1.55 -13.31
C HIS A 136 -7.68 -0.36 -12.97
N THR A 137 -7.69 0.06 -11.70
CA THR A 137 -8.53 1.16 -11.22
C THR A 137 -7.89 2.53 -11.37
N ARG A 138 -6.59 2.59 -11.73
CA ARG A 138 -5.80 3.83 -11.77
C ARG A 138 -5.75 4.56 -10.42
N THR A 139 -5.80 3.78 -9.34
CA THR A 139 -5.75 4.28 -7.96
C THR A 139 -4.46 3.84 -7.28
N LEU A 140 -4.04 4.58 -6.27
CA LEU A 140 -2.96 4.21 -5.38
C LEU A 140 -3.42 4.29 -3.92
N ALA A 141 -2.77 3.50 -3.08
CA ALA A 141 -2.88 3.60 -1.64
C ALA A 141 -1.50 3.41 -1.01
N GLY A 142 -1.28 3.97 0.17
CA GLY A 142 0.00 3.88 0.84
C GLY A 142 -0.05 4.29 2.30
N CYS A 143 1.07 4.10 2.99
CA CYS A 143 1.26 4.56 4.36
C CYS A 143 2.74 4.80 4.66
N GLY A 144 3.02 5.60 5.67
CA GLY A 144 4.37 5.91 6.11
C GLY A 144 4.39 6.58 7.48
N GLN A 145 5.57 7.03 7.86
CA GLN A 145 5.79 7.80 9.08
C GLN A 145 6.85 8.87 8.82
N ASP A 146 6.60 10.08 9.32
CA ASP A 146 7.56 11.18 9.32
C ASP A 146 7.63 11.88 10.69
N ASN A 147 8.21 13.08 10.70
CA ASN A 147 8.35 13.91 11.89
C ASN A 147 7.03 14.42 12.47
N ILE A 148 5.93 14.40 11.72
CA ILE A 148 4.59 14.74 12.21
C ILE A 148 3.95 13.50 12.84
N GLY A 149 4.02 12.35 12.16
CA GLY A 149 3.48 11.11 12.70
C GLY A 149 3.26 10.03 11.64
N TYR A 150 2.44 9.04 11.99
CA TYR A 150 1.98 8.03 11.03
C TYR A 150 0.91 8.60 10.12
N PHE A 151 0.94 8.22 8.85
CA PHE A 151 -0.04 8.68 7.88
C PHE A 151 -0.43 7.60 6.89
N THR A 152 -1.59 7.82 6.27
CA THR A 152 -2.07 7.05 5.12
C THR A 152 -2.21 7.94 3.91
N MET A 153 -2.08 7.37 2.72
CA MET A 153 -2.22 8.07 1.45
C MET A 153 -3.21 7.32 0.58
N VAL A 154 -4.08 8.07 -0.09
CA VAL A 154 -4.98 7.55 -1.11
C VAL A 154 -5.03 8.50 -2.30
N GLY A 155 -5.04 7.95 -3.50
CA GLY A 155 -4.94 8.79 -4.68
C GLY A 155 -5.23 8.10 -6.00
N THR A 156 -4.98 8.83 -7.06
CA THR A 156 -5.06 8.38 -8.44
C THR A 156 -3.77 8.71 -9.18
N PHE A 157 -3.54 8.00 -10.27
CA PHE A 157 -2.41 8.25 -11.14
C PHE A 157 -2.82 8.12 -12.61
N THR A 158 -2.15 8.85 -13.48
CA THR A 158 -2.42 8.81 -14.92
C THR A 158 -1.14 8.49 -15.69
N GLU A 159 -1.07 7.29 -16.27
CA GLU A 159 0.10 6.84 -17.04
C GLU A 159 0.44 7.76 -18.22
N ARG A 160 -0.57 8.21 -18.96
CA ARG A 160 -0.40 9.03 -20.16
C ARG A 160 0.33 10.35 -19.91
N ILE A 161 0.00 11.00 -18.80
CA ILE A 161 0.55 12.32 -18.43
C ILE A 161 1.54 12.23 -17.27
N ARG A 162 1.82 11.00 -16.79
CA ARG A 162 2.77 10.70 -15.73
C ARG A 162 2.56 11.55 -14.48
N THR A 163 1.32 11.60 -14.01
CA THR A 163 0.93 12.38 -12.82
C THR A 163 0.42 11.51 -11.69
N ILE A 164 0.60 11.99 -10.47
CA ILE A 164 0.06 11.45 -9.23
C ILE A 164 -0.75 12.54 -8.54
N GLN A 165 -1.95 12.22 -8.08
CA GLN A 165 -2.71 13.06 -7.17
C GLN A 165 -3.11 12.22 -5.97
N MET A 166 -2.80 12.68 -4.76
CA MET A 166 -3.09 11.93 -3.54
C MET A 166 -3.43 12.85 -2.38
N ASN A 167 -4.19 12.32 -1.44
CA ASN A 167 -4.44 12.92 -0.14
C ASN A 167 -3.70 12.11 0.92
N LEU A 168 -2.98 12.81 1.77
CA LEU A 168 -2.28 12.28 2.93
C LEU A 168 -3.08 12.67 4.17
N SER A 169 -3.35 11.69 5.03
CA SER A 169 -4.08 11.87 6.29
C SER A 169 -3.26 11.30 7.43
N TYR A 170 -2.92 12.14 8.42
CA TYR A 170 -2.21 11.72 9.61
C TYR A 170 -3.16 10.99 10.58
N MET A 171 -2.65 9.91 11.17
CA MET A 171 -3.31 9.22 12.29
C MET A 171 -2.59 9.63 13.56
N ASP A 172 -3.24 10.45 14.39
CA ASP A 172 -2.77 10.71 15.74
C ASP A 172 -3.85 10.33 16.76
N GLU A 173 -3.44 9.60 17.80
CA GLU A 173 -4.27 9.27 18.96
C GLU A 173 -4.14 10.34 20.06
N GLN A 174 -3.17 11.26 19.96
CA GLN A 174 -2.83 12.24 21.01
C GLN A 174 -2.81 13.71 20.59
N SER A 175 -2.73 14.04 19.29
CA SER A 175 -2.86 15.43 18.83
C SER A 175 -4.25 15.72 18.27
N ASP A 176 -4.77 16.90 18.60
CA ASP A 176 -5.98 17.48 18.00
C ASP A 176 -5.79 17.89 16.53
N ILE A 177 -4.70 17.45 15.87
CA ILE A 177 -4.30 17.90 14.54
C ILE A 177 -4.82 16.89 13.50
N ASN A 178 -6.08 17.08 13.08
CA ASN A 178 -6.61 16.43 11.89
C ASN A 178 -6.16 17.22 10.65
N ASN A 179 -4.94 16.98 10.18
CA ASN A 179 -4.45 17.59 8.95
C ASN A 179 -4.62 16.62 7.77
N GLU A 180 -5.20 17.14 6.69
CA GLU A 180 -5.18 16.52 5.37
C GLU A 180 -4.25 17.32 4.45
N GLU A 181 -3.36 16.63 3.75
CA GLU A 181 -2.50 17.23 2.73
C GLU A 181 -2.88 16.71 1.36
N THR A 182 -3.22 17.61 0.43
CA THR A 182 -3.42 17.25 -0.98
C THR A 182 -2.13 17.47 -1.74
N ILE A 183 -1.61 16.41 -2.35
CA ILE A 183 -0.34 16.37 -3.07
C ILE A 183 -0.61 16.14 -4.56
N GLN A 184 0.04 16.93 -5.42
CA GLN A 184 0.01 16.78 -6.86
C GLN A 184 1.43 16.70 -7.41
N LEU A 185 1.76 15.61 -8.11
CA LEU A 185 3.09 15.37 -8.64
C LEU A 185 3.06 15.09 -10.13
N ILE A 186 4.11 15.51 -10.81
CA ILE A 186 4.39 15.27 -12.23
C ILE A 186 5.77 14.64 -12.32
N TYR A 187 5.92 13.63 -13.17
CA TYR A 187 7.20 12.97 -13.40
C TYR A 187 8.16 13.88 -14.17
N ASP A 188 9.32 14.16 -13.56
CA ASP A 188 10.47 14.81 -14.17
C ASP A 188 11.34 13.76 -14.88
N ASN A 189 11.37 13.82 -16.21
CA ASN A 189 12.12 12.87 -17.03
C ASN A 189 13.63 13.01 -16.90
N ASP A 190 14.13 14.20 -16.57
CA ASP A 190 15.55 14.49 -16.50
C ASP A 190 16.13 13.98 -15.18
N ARG A 191 15.39 14.22 -14.08
CA ARG A 191 15.78 13.80 -12.73
C ARG A 191 15.30 12.39 -12.36
N LYS A 192 14.40 11.80 -13.13
CA LYS A 192 13.77 10.48 -12.88
C LYS A 192 13.00 10.40 -11.56
N ILE A 193 12.38 11.50 -11.15
CA ILE A 193 11.63 11.62 -9.90
C ILE A 193 10.27 12.26 -10.16
N PHE A 194 9.34 12.14 -9.22
CA PHE A 194 8.11 12.91 -9.21
C PHE A 194 8.31 14.20 -8.40
N CYS A 195 7.93 15.33 -8.99
CA CYS A 195 8.02 16.65 -8.37
C CYS A 195 6.66 17.34 -8.40
N GLY A 196 6.36 18.15 -7.40
CA GLY A 196 5.18 19.01 -7.44
C GLY A 196 4.95 19.74 -6.13
N THR A 197 3.67 19.91 -5.79
CA THR A 197 3.25 20.71 -4.65
C THR A 197 2.34 19.93 -3.72
N PHE A 198 2.29 20.37 -2.48
CA PHE A 198 1.26 19.95 -1.55
C PHE A 198 0.56 21.16 -0.91
N HIS A 199 -0.66 20.93 -0.46
CA HIS A 199 -1.49 21.90 0.23
C HIS A 199 -2.06 21.27 1.49
N SER A 200 -1.75 21.85 2.65
CA SER A 200 -2.24 21.35 3.93
C SER A 200 -3.50 22.10 4.35
N ARG A 201 -4.50 21.36 4.82
CA ARG A 201 -5.74 21.89 5.39
C ARG A 201 -5.95 21.28 6.77
N ASP A 202 -6.30 22.11 7.73
CA ASP A 202 -6.86 21.63 8.98
C ASP A 202 -8.33 21.25 8.76
N VAL A 203 -8.64 19.98 8.95
CA VAL A 203 -9.98 19.41 8.72
C VAL A 203 -11.00 19.97 9.72
N THR A 204 -10.56 20.39 10.90
CA THR A 204 -11.41 20.90 11.99
C THR A 204 -11.86 22.33 11.71
N THR A 205 -10.94 23.20 11.30
CA THR A 205 -11.22 24.61 11.01
C THR A 205 -11.60 24.86 9.55
N GLN A 206 -11.34 23.88 8.66
CA GLN A 206 -11.40 24.02 7.20
C GLN A 206 -10.50 25.12 6.62
N GLU A 207 -9.62 25.70 7.45
CA GLU A 207 -8.68 26.71 7.00
C GLU A 207 -7.58 26.05 6.17
N ALA A 208 -7.39 26.55 4.95
CA ALA A 208 -6.27 26.17 4.11
C ALA A 208 -5.03 26.96 4.55
N TYR A 209 -3.97 26.27 4.89
CA TYR A 209 -2.67 26.91 5.04
C TYR A 209 -2.08 27.03 3.63
N GLU A 210 -2.27 28.19 3.00
CA GLU A 210 -1.66 28.50 1.72
C GLU A 210 -0.15 28.63 1.89
N SER A 211 0.57 27.53 1.70
CA SER A 211 1.97 27.56 1.28
C SER A 211 2.11 26.55 0.15
N SER A 212 2.41 27.02 -1.06
CA SER A 212 2.82 26.15 -2.16
C SER A 212 4.17 25.57 -1.79
N SER A 213 4.14 24.43 -1.13
CA SER A 213 5.32 23.78 -0.58
C SER A 213 5.77 22.67 -1.54
N MET A 214 7.09 22.51 -1.70
CA MET A 214 7.66 21.60 -2.69
C MET A 214 7.56 20.16 -2.20
N PHE A 215 7.23 19.23 -3.10
CA PHE A 215 7.18 17.79 -2.79
C PHE A 215 7.90 16.98 -3.86
N GLU A 216 8.66 16.00 -3.42
CA GLU A 216 9.58 15.24 -4.25
C GLU A 216 9.57 13.76 -3.83
N MET A 217 9.46 12.84 -4.79
CA MET A 217 9.26 11.40 -4.52
C MET A 217 9.88 10.47 -5.58
N SER A 218 10.52 9.38 -5.15
CA SER A 218 11.19 8.39 -6.02
C SER A 218 11.17 6.97 -5.43
N ILE A 219 11.28 5.95 -6.28
CA ILE A 219 11.39 4.55 -5.85
C ILE A 219 12.82 4.14 -5.48
N ASP A 220 13.82 4.79 -6.09
CA ASP A 220 15.24 4.59 -5.82
C ASP A 220 15.83 5.72 -4.96
N ASP A 221 17.05 5.52 -4.45
CA ASP A 221 17.88 6.54 -3.77
C ASP A 221 18.38 7.66 -4.73
N ALA A 222 17.58 8.02 -5.74
CA ALA A 222 17.87 9.05 -6.72
C ALA A 222 17.75 10.47 -6.11
N TRP A 223 18.69 10.86 -5.24
CA TRP A 223 18.80 12.20 -4.65
C TRP A 223 20.25 12.59 -4.39
#